data_AF-A0A160VSW0-F1
#
_entry.id   AF-A0A160VSW0-F1
#
_cell.length_a   1.000
_cell.length_b   1.000
_cell.length_c   1.000
_cell.angle_alpha   90.00
_cell.angle_beta   90.00
_cell.angle_gamma   90.00
#
_symmetry.space_group_name_H-M   'P 1'
#
loop_
_entity.id
_entity.type
_entity.pdbx_description
1 polymer ?
#
loop_
_entity_poly.entity_id
_entity_poly.type
_entity_poly.pdbx_seq_one_letter_code
_entity_poly.pdbx_strand_id
1 'polypeptide(L)'
;MKEKALILMLIFVLLTPVTAQEKPLVVTSLPPLASIIKEALGDSVDVIYLVPPGVEPHQYQLSPDQIKLLKRAAVIVTTGHLPAEMKIVELKKEGEIPGVVLTIDDYRRYGFRYLPERWYTGKNNPHGIWLDPVNALAMAEATADALNLHPRSLDEFKLKVEAIMDAYAGVLNGTKAVIELPSQQYALEWLGIRVVSSIKPEAEVPAKSVDELSSVKADIVVYDQGTPETLKNAAFKLSERLGLPVANITVLWVDKPYTQVLTENAKSVISALTKERKIVVRETSYGYQYSILALIIGLVVGISVGVVLRRCPVL
;
A
#
# COMPACT_ATOMS: atom_id res chain seq x y z
N MET A 1 -42.30 13.74 47.32
CA MET A 1 -42.57 14.19 45.93
C MET A 1 -41.46 15.06 45.34
N LYS A 2 -40.77 15.90 46.13
CA LYS A 2 -39.68 16.77 45.65
C LYS A 2 -38.40 16.03 45.23
N GLU A 3 -38.09 14.89 45.85
CA GLU A 3 -36.88 14.10 45.53
C GLU A 3 -36.99 13.33 44.19
N LYS A 4 -38.19 12.90 43.81
CA LYS A 4 -38.43 12.24 42.50
C LYS A 4 -38.34 13.23 41.33
N ALA A 5 -38.67 14.50 41.58
CA ALA A 5 -38.54 15.57 40.57
C ALA A 5 -37.06 15.92 40.29
N LEU A 6 -36.18 15.81 41.28
CA LEU A 6 -34.76 16.09 41.13
C LEU A 6 -34.04 15.01 40.31
N ILE A 7 -34.41 13.74 40.48
CA ILE A 7 -33.85 12.62 39.70
C ILE A 7 -34.31 12.67 38.24
N LEU A 8 -35.55 13.08 37.98
CA LEU A 8 -36.07 13.23 36.61
C LEU A 8 -35.40 14.41 35.88
N MET A 9 -35.02 15.46 36.60
CA MET A 9 -34.29 16.62 36.06
C MET A 9 -32.82 16.31 35.78
N LEU A 10 -32.20 15.40 36.55
CA LEU A 10 -30.81 14.97 36.34
C LEU A 10 -30.65 14.05 35.12
N ILE A 11 -31.68 13.26 34.78
CA ILE A 11 -31.67 12.35 33.62
C ILE A 11 -31.87 13.12 32.30
N PHE A 12 -32.56 14.28 32.32
CA PHE A 12 -32.80 15.07 31.10
C PHE A 12 -31.58 15.88 30.64
N VAL A 13 -30.61 16.14 31.51
CA VAL A 13 -29.36 16.87 31.17
C VAL A 13 -28.34 15.99 30.43
N LEU A 14 -28.53 14.66 30.42
CA LEU A 14 -27.64 13.70 29.73
C LEU A 14 -28.03 13.40 28.27
N LEU A 15 -29.08 14.03 27.75
CA LEU A 15 -29.54 13.88 26.36
C LEU A 15 -29.15 15.08 25.51
N THR A 16 -27.92 15.58 25.64
CA THR A 16 -27.36 16.45 24.60
C THR A 16 -27.31 15.63 23.30
N PRO A 17 -28.01 16.03 22.22
CA PRO A 17 -27.88 15.34 20.96
C PRO A 17 -26.41 15.43 20.56
N VAL A 18 -25.75 14.28 20.48
CA VAL A 18 -24.47 14.17 19.78
C VAL A 18 -24.82 14.51 18.33
N THR A 19 -24.58 15.75 17.93
CA THR A 19 -24.62 16.13 16.53
C THR A 19 -23.52 15.32 15.87
N ALA A 20 -23.90 14.26 15.16
CA ALA A 20 -22.97 13.53 14.30
C ALA A 20 -22.42 14.55 13.30
N GLN A 21 -21.21 15.02 13.53
CA GLN A 21 -20.52 15.90 12.61
C GLN A 21 -20.37 15.15 11.28
N GLU A 22 -20.87 15.73 10.19
CA GLU A 22 -20.71 15.13 8.87
C GLU A 22 -19.22 14.94 8.60
N LYS A 23 -18.84 13.70 8.27
CA LYS A 23 -17.44 13.36 8.01
C LYS A 23 -17.00 14.03 6.72
N PRO A 24 -15.78 14.60 6.65
CA PRO A 24 -15.28 15.13 5.39
C PRO A 24 -15.16 14.01 4.35
N LEU A 25 -15.64 14.31 3.15
CA LEU A 25 -15.54 13.41 2.01
C LEU A 25 -14.16 13.51 1.37
N VAL A 26 -13.44 12.38 1.34
CA VAL A 26 -12.21 12.19 0.59
C VAL A 26 -12.51 11.39 -0.68
N VAL A 27 -12.16 11.95 -1.83
CA VAL A 27 -12.27 11.26 -3.12
C VAL A 27 -10.88 10.87 -3.60
N THR A 28 -10.65 9.60 -3.91
CA THR A 28 -9.38 9.16 -4.48
C THR A 28 -9.53 8.81 -5.95
N SER A 29 -8.48 8.99 -6.74
CA SER A 29 -8.52 8.58 -8.14
C SER A 29 -8.60 7.06 -8.28
N LEU A 30 -7.77 6.33 -7.53
CA LEU A 30 -7.63 4.88 -7.60
C LEU A 30 -8.06 4.18 -6.29
N PRO A 31 -8.50 2.91 -6.37
CA PRO A 31 -8.90 2.14 -5.18
C PRO A 31 -7.79 1.89 -4.13
N PRO A 32 -6.52 1.60 -4.48
CA PRO A 32 -5.44 1.49 -3.50
C PRO A 32 -5.23 2.75 -2.65
N LEU A 33 -5.42 3.94 -3.23
CA LEU A 33 -5.37 5.19 -2.49
C LEU A 33 -6.50 5.24 -1.46
N ALA A 34 -7.72 4.83 -1.84
CA ALA A 34 -8.82 4.75 -0.89
C ALA A 34 -8.53 3.75 0.24
N SER A 35 -7.88 2.63 -0.06
CA SER A 35 -7.45 1.65 0.95
C SER A 35 -6.48 2.26 1.96
N ILE A 36 -5.47 3.01 1.51
CA ILE A 36 -4.51 3.73 2.37
C ILE A 36 -5.26 4.73 3.26
N ILE A 37 -6.09 5.60 2.68
CA ILE A 37 -6.78 6.66 3.45
C ILE A 37 -7.79 6.06 4.42
N LYS A 38 -8.55 5.03 4.03
CA LYS A 38 -9.50 4.35 4.92
C LYS A 38 -8.78 3.71 6.12
N GLU A 39 -7.65 3.04 5.90
CA GLU A 39 -6.91 2.44 7.01
C GLU A 39 -6.27 3.50 7.91
N ALA A 40 -5.74 4.58 7.33
CA ALA A 40 -5.07 5.64 8.07
C ALA A 40 -6.02 6.54 8.86
N LEU A 41 -7.14 6.97 8.28
CA LEU A 41 -8.04 7.95 8.90
C LEU A 41 -9.30 7.32 9.52
N GLY A 42 -9.52 6.03 9.27
CA GLY A 42 -10.59 5.24 9.88
C GLY A 42 -11.95 5.90 9.72
N ASP A 43 -12.72 5.92 10.81
CA ASP A 43 -14.05 6.51 10.85
C ASP A 43 -14.08 8.05 10.83
N SER A 44 -12.94 8.72 10.71
CA SER A 44 -12.87 10.19 10.72
C SER A 44 -13.23 10.82 9.36
N VAL A 45 -13.31 10.01 8.31
CA VAL A 45 -13.54 10.45 6.92
C VAL A 45 -14.48 9.51 6.20
N ASP A 46 -15.18 10.00 5.17
CA ASP A 46 -15.84 9.15 4.17
C ASP A 46 -14.94 9.06 2.94
N VAL A 47 -14.67 7.86 2.44
CA VAL A 47 -13.72 7.66 1.33
C VAL A 47 -14.36 6.94 0.14
N ILE A 48 -14.30 7.57 -1.03
CA ILE A 48 -14.79 7.05 -2.31
C ILE A 48 -13.66 7.08 -3.33
N TYR A 49 -13.57 6.08 -4.22
CA TYR A 49 -12.65 6.09 -5.34
C TYR A 49 -13.39 6.31 -6.68
N LEU A 50 -12.72 6.90 -7.66
CA LEU A 50 -13.30 7.24 -8.96
C LEU A 50 -13.22 6.08 -9.95
N VAL A 51 -12.02 5.55 -10.19
CA VAL A 51 -11.81 4.48 -11.17
C VAL A 51 -12.38 3.17 -10.61
N PRO A 52 -13.40 2.57 -11.26
CA PRO A 52 -13.97 1.32 -10.79
C PRO A 52 -12.99 0.14 -10.92
N PRO A 53 -13.15 -0.92 -10.12
CA PRO A 53 -12.30 -2.11 -10.21
C PRO A 53 -12.41 -2.76 -11.59
N GLY A 54 -11.27 -3.22 -12.12
CA GLY A 54 -11.20 -3.87 -13.44
C GLY A 54 -11.24 -2.91 -14.63
N VAL A 55 -11.35 -1.59 -14.39
CA VAL A 55 -11.26 -0.59 -15.45
C VAL A 55 -9.82 -0.13 -15.62
N GLU A 56 -9.34 -0.07 -16.87
CA GLU A 56 -8.01 0.42 -17.23
C GLU A 56 -7.88 1.93 -16.90
N PRO A 57 -7.05 2.32 -15.91
CA PRO A 57 -6.97 3.71 -15.48
C PRO A 57 -6.50 4.70 -16.57
N HIS A 58 -5.67 4.26 -17.51
CA HIS A 58 -5.14 5.13 -18.57
C HIS A 58 -6.18 5.49 -19.64
N GLN A 59 -7.28 4.74 -19.69
CA GLN A 59 -8.39 5.00 -20.62
C GLN A 59 -9.60 5.62 -19.91
N TYR A 60 -9.52 5.79 -18.59
CA TYR A 60 -10.64 6.22 -17.78
C TYR A 60 -10.95 7.71 -17.94
N GLN A 61 -12.24 8.03 -18.04
CA GLN A 61 -12.75 9.39 -18.10
C GLN A 61 -13.80 9.60 -17.00
N LEU A 62 -13.82 10.81 -16.44
CA LEU A 62 -14.77 11.19 -15.41
C LEU A 62 -16.18 11.26 -15.99
N SER A 63 -17.15 10.68 -15.28
CA SER A 63 -18.57 10.89 -15.59
C SER A 63 -19.09 12.24 -15.06
N PRO A 64 -20.19 12.77 -15.61
CA PRO A 64 -20.82 13.98 -15.06
C PRO A 64 -21.18 13.88 -13.58
N ASP A 65 -21.59 12.70 -13.11
CA ASP A 65 -21.93 12.50 -11.69
C ASP A 65 -20.68 12.45 -10.80
N GLN A 66 -19.55 11.96 -11.32
CA GLN A 66 -18.27 12.06 -10.62
C GLN A 66 -17.77 13.50 -10.55
N ILE A 67 -18.00 14.30 -11.59
CA ILE A 67 -17.71 15.74 -11.52
C ILE A 67 -18.53 16.38 -10.40
N LYS A 68 -19.84 16.08 -10.29
CA LYS A 68 -20.67 16.55 -9.17
C LYS A 68 -20.15 16.04 -7.81
N LEU A 69 -19.69 14.80 -7.74
CA LEU A 69 -19.10 14.23 -6.53
C LEU A 69 -17.84 15.02 -6.10
N LEU A 70 -16.96 15.32 -7.05
CA LEU A 70 -15.72 16.09 -6.82
C LEU A 70 -16.01 17.49 -6.26
N LYS A 71 -17.12 18.13 -6.68
CA LYS A 71 -17.54 19.44 -6.12
C LYS A 71 -17.85 19.41 -4.63
N ARG A 72 -18.17 18.23 -4.08
CA ARG A 72 -18.50 18.03 -2.65
C ARG A 72 -17.31 17.49 -1.85
N ALA A 73 -16.22 17.09 -2.51
CA ALA A 73 -15.06 16.53 -1.83
C ALA A 73 -14.35 17.62 -1.01
N ALA A 74 -13.99 17.30 0.23
CA ALA A 74 -13.10 18.14 1.03
C ALA A 74 -11.65 18.02 0.52
N VAL A 75 -11.22 16.79 0.23
CA VAL A 75 -9.90 16.47 -0.32
C VAL A 75 -10.02 15.47 -1.46
N ILE A 76 -9.22 15.65 -2.50
CA ILE A 76 -9.10 14.74 -3.64
C ILE A 76 -7.65 14.24 -3.72
N VAL A 77 -7.44 12.93 -3.61
CA VAL A 77 -6.11 12.31 -3.59
C VAL A 77 -5.81 11.70 -4.96
N THR A 78 -4.74 12.16 -5.61
CA THR A 78 -4.37 11.76 -6.98
C THR A 78 -2.96 11.18 -7.06
N THR A 79 -2.65 10.47 -8.15
CA THR A 79 -1.30 10.01 -8.49
C THR A 79 -0.52 10.98 -9.37
N GLY A 80 -1.19 11.98 -9.96
CA GLY A 80 -0.60 12.96 -10.85
C GLY A 80 -0.21 12.41 -12.23
N HIS A 81 -0.79 11.30 -12.66
CA HIS A 81 -0.40 10.58 -13.87
C HIS A 81 -1.57 10.31 -14.83
N LEU A 82 -2.79 10.13 -14.32
CA LEU A 82 -3.90 9.64 -15.13
C LEU A 82 -4.64 10.77 -15.87
N PRO A 83 -5.20 10.53 -17.08
CA PRO A 83 -5.99 11.53 -17.79
C PRO A 83 -7.16 12.09 -16.96
N ALA A 84 -7.87 11.23 -16.22
CA ALA A 84 -8.93 11.65 -15.30
C ALA A 84 -8.40 12.61 -14.21
N GLU A 85 -7.19 12.41 -13.70
CA GLU A 85 -6.58 13.29 -12.71
C GLU A 85 -6.16 14.63 -13.32
N MET A 86 -5.68 14.64 -14.56
CA MET A 86 -5.40 15.89 -15.28
C MET A 86 -6.67 16.73 -15.43
N LYS A 87 -7.82 16.09 -15.70
CA LYS A 87 -9.11 16.78 -15.71
C LYS A 87 -9.52 17.31 -14.34
N ILE A 88 -9.23 16.60 -13.25
CA ILE A 88 -9.47 17.09 -11.88
C ILE A 88 -8.64 18.36 -11.63
N VAL A 89 -7.37 18.37 -12.00
CA VAL A 89 -6.49 19.54 -11.84
C VAL A 89 -6.96 20.72 -12.68
N GLU A 90 -7.43 20.48 -13.90
CA GLU A 90 -8.04 21.51 -14.75
C GLU A 90 -9.28 22.12 -14.08
N LEU A 91 -10.24 21.28 -13.66
CA LEU A 91 -11.46 21.73 -12.96
C LEU A 91 -11.14 22.50 -11.67
N LYS A 92 -10.08 22.14 -10.96
CA LYS A 92 -9.61 22.90 -9.79
C LYS A 92 -9.10 24.29 -10.17
N LYS A 93 -8.33 24.41 -11.25
CA LYS A 93 -7.83 25.70 -11.75
C LYS A 93 -8.95 26.60 -12.25
N GLU A 94 -10.01 26.01 -12.80
CA GLU A 94 -11.22 26.72 -13.24
C GLU A 94 -12.12 27.14 -12.07
N GLY A 95 -11.82 26.72 -10.83
CA GLY A 95 -12.63 27.02 -9.64
C GLY A 95 -13.88 26.16 -9.49
N GLU A 96 -14.06 25.14 -10.33
CA GLU A 96 -15.19 24.20 -10.29
C GLU A 96 -15.12 23.25 -9.08
N ILE A 97 -13.91 22.99 -8.58
CA ILE A 97 -13.65 22.12 -7.41
C ILE A 97 -13.21 22.98 -6.22
N PRO A 98 -14.05 23.16 -5.18
CA PRO A 98 -13.69 23.95 -4.02
C PRO A 98 -12.68 23.23 -3.11
N GLY A 99 -12.78 21.90 -2.98
CA GLY A 99 -11.91 21.08 -2.14
C GLY A 99 -10.43 21.09 -2.54
N VAL A 100 -9.56 20.61 -1.64
CA VAL A 100 -8.12 20.50 -1.89
C VAL A 100 -7.86 19.36 -2.86
N VAL A 101 -7.04 19.58 -3.89
CA VAL A 101 -6.56 18.51 -4.78
C VAL A 101 -5.11 18.25 -4.43
N LEU A 102 -4.84 17.08 -3.85
CA LEU A 102 -3.49 16.66 -3.51
C LEU A 102 -2.81 16.02 -4.71
N THR A 103 -1.58 16.46 -4.91
CA THR A 103 -0.69 16.03 -5.98
C THR A 103 0.64 15.55 -5.41
N ILE A 104 1.52 15.11 -6.30
CA ILE A 104 2.86 14.63 -5.95
C ILE A 104 3.67 15.67 -5.16
N ASP A 105 3.52 16.95 -5.47
CA ASP A 105 4.23 18.01 -4.76
C ASP A 105 3.78 18.14 -3.30
N ASP A 106 2.52 17.82 -3.01
CA ASP A 106 2.02 17.81 -1.64
C ASP A 106 2.64 16.66 -0.84
N TYR A 107 2.72 15.47 -1.43
CA TYR A 107 3.28 14.28 -0.77
C TYR A 107 4.79 14.40 -0.54
N ARG A 108 5.52 15.16 -1.38
CA ARG A 108 6.98 15.38 -1.22
C ARG A 108 7.35 15.99 0.12
N ARG A 109 6.46 16.80 0.71
CA ARG A 109 6.64 17.37 2.06
C ARG A 109 6.67 16.30 3.16
N TYR A 110 6.09 15.14 2.87
CA TYR A 110 5.98 13.99 3.77
C TYR A 110 6.88 12.81 3.34
N GLY A 111 7.89 13.08 2.50
CA GLY A 111 8.91 12.08 2.14
C GLY A 111 8.60 11.24 0.91
N PHE A 112 7.56 11.58 0.13
CA PHE A 112 7.30 10.92 -1.15
C PHE A 112 8.53 10.98 -2.07
N ARG A 113 8.76 9.86 -2.78
CA ARG A 113 9.79 9.77 -3.80
C ARG A 113 9.34 8.96 -5.00
N TYR A 114 9.81 9.39 -6.18
CA TYR A 114 9.82 8.52 -7.34
C TYR A 114 11.03 7.60 -7.33
N LEU A 115 10.84 6.41 -7.87
CA LEU A 115 11.92 5.52 -8.26
C LEU A 115 12.22 5.71 -9.75
N PRO A 116 13.50 5.84 -10.14
CA PRO A 116 13.88 5.88 -11.54
C PRO A 116 13.70 4.49 -12.16
N GLU A 117 13.09 4.44 -13.33
CA GLU A 117 12.99 3.20 -14.10
C GLU A 117 14.34 2.82 -14.74
N ARG A 118 14.49 1.53 -15.09
CA ARG A 118 15.75 0.99 -15.64
C ARG A 118 15.55 0.16 -16.91
N TRP A 119 14.40 0.31 -17.57
CA TRP A 119 14.01 -0.57 -18.69
C TRP A 119 13.70 0.16 -19.99
N TYR A 120 13.51 1.49 -19.97
CA TYR A 120 13.20 2.28 -21.15
C TYR A 120 14.01 3.57 -21.26
N THR A 121 13.69 4.60 -20.49
CA THR A 121 14.25 5.96 -20.63
C THR A 121 14.99 6.49 -19.41
N GLY A 122 15.00 5.75 -18.29
CA GLY A 122 15.65 6.19 -17.06
C GLY A 122 14.91 7.30 -16.30
N LYS A 123 13.67 7.60 -16.70
CA LYS A 123 12.82 8.62 -16.07
C LYS A 123 12.24 8.11 -14.75
N ASN A 124 11.62 9.01 -14.00
CA ASN A 124 10.81 8.64 -12.83
C ASN A 124 9.63 7.77 -13.28
N ASN A 125 9.39 6.66 -12.57
CA ASN A 125 8.26 5.78 -12.83
C ASN A 125 7.00 6.30 -12.10
N PRO A 126 5.94 6.71 -12.81
CA PRO A 126 4.71 7.19 -12.18
C PRO A 126 3.76 6.05 -11.75
N HIS A 127 4.03 4.80 -12.11
CA HIS A 127 3.11 3.69 -11.92
C HIS A 127 3.30 2.97 -10.59
N GLY A 128 2.21 2.63 -9.91
CA GLY A 128 2.25 1.82 -8.69
C GLY A 128 2.87 2.51 -7.49
N ILE A 129 2.98 3.85 -7.50
CA ILE A 129 3.65 4.64 -6.46
C ILE A 129 3.14 4.38 -5.04
N TRP A 130 1.90 3.90 -4.90
CA TRP A 130 1.26 3.55 -3.63
C TRP A 130 1.81 2.25 -3.01
N LEU A 131 2.51 1.42 -3.77
CA LEU A 131 3.06 0.16 -3.29
C LEU A 131 4.34 0.34 -2.45
N ASP A 132 4.98 1.51 -2.50
CA ASP A 132 6.10 1.84 -1.61
C ASP A 132 5.51 2.34 -0.27
N PRO A 133 5.87 1.71 0.86
CA PRO A 133 5.34 2.07 2.17
C PRO A 133 5.65 3.52 2.57
N VAL A 134 6.78 4.08 2.14
CA VAL A 134 7.11 5.50 2.40
C VAL A 134 6.13 6.43 1.66
N ASN A 135 5.77 6.08 0.43
CA ASN A 135 4.81 6.87 -0.34
C ASN A 135 3.40 6.75 0.23
N ALA A 136 3.00 5.57 0.74
CA ALA A 136 1.72 5.38 1.39
C ALA A 136 1.58 6.21 2.67
N LEU A 137 2.63 6.27 3.49
CA LEU A 137 2.71 7.16 4.65
C LEU A 137 2.56 8.62 4.24
N ALA A 138 3.31 9.04 3.20
CA ALA A 138 3.26 10.42 2.71
C ALA A 138 1.86 10.83 2.21
N MET A 139 1.15 9.94 1.52
CA MET A 139 -0.22 10.18 1.06
C MET A 139 -1.21 10.27 2.22
N ALA A 140 -1.06 9.40 3.24
CA ALA A 140 -1.90 9.43 4.43
C ALA A 140 -1.70 10.73 5.23
N GLU A 141 -0.45 11.12 5.49
CA GLU A 141 -0.11 12.34 6.25
C GLU A 141 -0.54 13.61 5.50
N ALA A 142 -0.30 13.71 4.19
CA ALA A 142 -0.75 14.85 3.40
C ALA A 142 -2.29 14.99 3.41
N THR A 143 -3.02 13.87 3.39
CA THR A 143 -4.48 13.88 3.46
C THR A 143 -4.97 14.31 4.83
N ALA A 144 -4.34 13.81 5.90
CA ALA A 144 -4.63 14.18 7.27
C ALA A 144 -4.42 15.69 7.52
N ASP A 145 -3.28 16.21 7.07
CA ASP A 145 -2.92 17.64 7.17
C ASP A 145 -3.87 18.54 6.37
N ALA A 146 -4.20 18.16 5.13
CA ALA A 146 -5.17 18.91 4.33
C ALA A 146 -6.56 19.00 4.96
N LEU A 147 -6.93 18.02 5.80
CA LEU A 147 -8.17 18.01 6.58
C LEU A 147 -8.02 18.59 7.99
N ASN A 148 -6.80 18.92 8.43
CA ASN A 148 -6.45 19.24 9.82
C ASN A 148 -6.93 18.17 10.81
N LEU A 149 -6.76 16.89 10.44
CA LEU A 149 -7.16 15.73 11.25
C LEU A 149 -5.92 14.96 11.73
N HIS A 150 -5.91 14.59 13.02
CA HIS A 150 -4.89 13.70 13.59
C HIS A 150 -5.56 12.60 14.44
N PRO A 151 -6.33 11.69 13.80
CA PRO A 151 -6.99 10.62 14.54
C PRO A 151 -5.96 9.59 15.02
N ARG A 152 -6.26 8.91 16.13
CA ARG A 152 -5.43 7.80 16.65
C ARG A 152 -5.16 6.71 15.60
N SER A 153 -6.08 6.49 14.67
CA SER A 153 -5.91 5.53 13.56
C SER A 153 -4.71 5.88 12.67
N LEU A 154 -4.34 7.16 12.56
CA LEU A 154 -3.21 7.60 11.76
C LEU A 154 -1.91 7.13 12.40
N ASP A 155 -1.75 7.32 13.71
CA ASP A 155 -0.57 6.83 14.45
C ASP A 155 -0.50 5.30 14.41
N GLU A 156 -1.63 4.62 14.55
CA GLU A 156 -1.69 3.16 14.45
C GLU A 156 -1.34 2.65 13.05
N PHE A 157 -1.78 3.34 12.00
CA PHE A 157 -1.40 3.03 10.62
C PHE A 157 0.11 3.21 10.41
N LYS A 158 0.67 4.33 10.85
CA LYS A 158 2.12 4.61 10.77
C LYS A 158 2.93 3.51 11.44
N LEU A 159 2.59 3.17 12.69
CA LEU A 159 3.26 2.10 13.44
C LEU A 159 3.18 0.73 12.74
N LYS A 160 2.03 0.38 12.15
CA LYS A 160 1.88 -0.88 11.41
C LYS A 160 2.77 -0.91 10.17
N VAL A 161 2.79 0.18 9.39
CA VAL A 161 3.61 0.27 8.17
C VAL A 161 5.10 0.23 8.52
N GLU A 162 5.52 0.98 9.54
CA GLU A 162 6.90 0.99 10.05
C GLU A 162 7.32 -0.41 10.52
N ALA A 163 6.48 -1.12 11.28
CA ALA A 163 6.76 -2.49 11.71
C ALA A 163 6.91 -3.47 10.52
N ILE A 164 6.14 -3.29 9.45
CA ILE A 164 6.28 -4.08 8.22
C ILE A 164 7.60 -3.73 7.51
N MET A 165 7.95 -2.45 7.44
CA MET A 165 9.21 -2.01 6.87
C MET A 165 10.40 -2.59 7.66
N ASP A 166 10.38 -2.52 8.99
CA ASP A 166 11.44 -3.08 9.84
C ASP A 166 11.61 -4.60 9.66
N ALA A 167 10.51 -5.31 9.41
CA ALA A 167 10.53 -6.76 9.21
C ALA A 167 11.08 -7.19 7.83
N TYR A 168 10.90 -6.38 6.78
CA TYR A 168 11.13 -6.82 5.40
C TYR A 168 12.05 -5.92 4.56
N ALA A 169 12.31 -4.68 4.97
CA ALA A 169 13.09 -3.74 4.17
C ALA A 169 14.52 -4.24 3.99
N GLY A 170 15.00 -4.23 2.74
CA GLY A 170 16.35 -4.70 2.40
C GLY A 170 16.61 -6.20 2.63
N VAL A 171 15.62 -7.01 3.03
CA VAL A 171 15.81 -8.44 3.33
C VAL A 171 16.27 -9.25 2.10
N LEU A 172 16.04 -8.71 0.90
CA LEU A 172 16.42 -9.28 -0.40
C LEU A 172 17.50 -8.44 -1.11
N ASN A 173 18.31 -7.68 -0.37
CA ASN A 173 19.38 -6.85 -0.93
C ASN A 173 20.28 -7.61 -1.93
N GLY A 174 20.52 -6.97 -3.07
CA GLY A 174 21.34 -7.53 -4.15
C GLY A 174 20.58 -8.39 -5.16
N THR A 175 19.32 -8.73 -4.88
CA THR A 175 18.43 -9.44 -5.81
C THR A 175 18.03 -8.54 -6.97
N LYS A 176 17.93 -9.09 -8.16
CA LYS A 176 17.47 -8.40 -9.37
C LYS A 176 16.17 -9.01 -9.88
N ALA A 177 15.24 -8.16 -10.31
CA ALA A 177 13.97 -8.60 -10.87
C ALA A 177 13.75 -8.11 -12.30
N VAL A 178 13.14 -8.99 -13.12
CA VAL A 178 12.37 -8.55 -14.28
C VAL A 178 10.91 -8.47 -13.88
N ILE A 179 10.26 -7.34 -14.12
CA ILE A 179 8.85 -7.14 -13.82
C ILE A 179 8.00 -7.24 -15.08
N GLU A 180 6.72 -7.57 -14.94
CA GLU A 180 5.79 -7.65 -16.06
C GLU A 180 5.39 -6.26 -16.57
N LEU A 181 5.08 -5.33 -15.67
CA LEU A 181 4.72 -3.94 -15.97
C LEU A 181 5.53 -2.97 -15.08
N PRO A 182 5.55 -1.65 -15.38
CA PRO A 182 6.19 -0.65 -14.51
C PRO A 182 5.63 -0.59 -13.09
N SER A 183 4.34 -0.91 -12.93
CA SER A 183 3.62 -0.73 -11.65
C SER A 183 4.16 -1.61 -10.53
N GLN A 184 4.82 -2.72 -10.82
CA GLN A 184 5.39 -3.61 -9.80
C GLN A 184 6.65 -3.06 -9.13
N GLN A 185 7.33 -2.04 -9.69
CA GLN A 185 8.63 -1.58 -9.18
C GLN A 185 8.59 -1.21 -7.69
N TYR A 186 7.60 -0.42 -7.29
CA TYR A 186 7.48 0.10 -5.92
C TYR A 186 7.16 -0.97 -4.89
N ALA A 187 6.64 -2.14 -5.29
CA ALA A 187 6.45 -3.26 -4.37
C ALA A 187 7.76 -4.00 -4.05
N LEU A 188 8.83 -3.77 -4.82
CA LEU A 188 10.05 -4.57 -4.78
C LEU A 188 11.27 -3.81 -4.22
N GLU A 189 11.45 -2.53 -4.57
CA GLU A 189 12.72 -1.86 -4.26
C GLU A 189 12.95 -1.62 -2.76
N TRP A 190 11.90 -1.40 -1.98
CA TRP A 190 12.02 -1.27 -0.52
C TRP A 190 12.43 -2.60 0.15
N LEU A 191 12.15 -3.75 -0.48
CA LEU A 191 12.64 -5.07 -0.04
C LEU A 191 14.13 -5.28 -0.35
N GLY A 192 14.78 -4.35 -1.06
CA GLY A 192 16.17 -4.47 -1.51
C GLY A 192 16.34 -5.10 -2.90
N ILE A 193 15.24 -5.37 -3.61
CA ILE A 193 15.28 -5.92 -4.97
C ILE A 193 15.45 -4.79 -5.97
N ARG A 194 16.47 -4.88 -6.82
CA ARG A 194 16.66 -3.94 -7.93
C ARG A 194 15.89 -4.41 -9.16
N VAL A 195 14.90 -3.65 -9.61
CA VAL A 195 14.28 -3.90 -10.92
C VAL A 195 15.26 -3.52 -12.03
N VAL A 196 15.51 -4.47 -12.94
CA VAL A 196 16.49 -4.31 -14.04
C VAL A 196 15.87 -4.31 -15.43
N SER A 197 14.65 -4.84 -15.59
CA SER A 197 13.92 -4.76 -16.86
C SER A 197 12.41 -4.90 -16.62
N SER A 198 11.61 -4.54 -17.63
CA SER A 198 10.16 -4.76 -17.69
C SER A 198 9.78 -5.49 -18.98
N ILE A 199 8.83 -6.44 -18.91
CA ILE A 199 8.28 -7.15 -20.07
C ILE A 199 7.52 -6.20 -20.98
N LYS A 200 6.58 -5.43 -20.42
CA LYS A 200 5.92 -4.34 -21.12
C LYS A 200 6.43 -3.02 -20.54
N PRO A 201 7.36 -2.33 -21.24
CA PRO A 201 8.05 -1.16 -20.70
C PRO A 201 7.14 0.02 -20.39
N GLU A 202 6.10 0.19 -21.19
CA GLU A 202 5.08 1.24 -21.05
C GLU A 202 3.77 0.85 -21.76
N ALA A 203 2.69 1.59 -21.50
CA ALA A 203 1.40 1.40 -22.18
C ALA A 203 1.54 1.44 -23.71
N GLU A 204 2.21 2.48 -24.22
CA GLU A 204 2.43 2.75 -25.64
C GLU A 204 3.60 1.95 -26.25
N VAL A 205 4.40 1.30 -25.41
CA VAL A 205 5.57 0.54 -25.87
C VAL A 205 5.19 -0.94 -26.03
N PRO A 206 5.54 -1.58 -27.17
CA PRO A 206 5.35 -3.02 -27.35
C PRO A 206 6.05 -3.82 -26.25
N ALA A 207 5.48 -4.98 -25.92
CA ALA A 207 6.16 -5.90 -25.01
C ALA A 207 7.46 -6.41 -25.65
N LYS A 208 8.52 -6.47 -24.85
CA LYS A 208 9.79 -7.09 -25.23
C LYS A 208 9.61 -8.59 -25.37
N SER A 209 10.27 -9.17 -26.36
CA SER A 209 10.28 -10.63 -26.54
C SER A 209 11.06 -11.34 -25.42
N VAL A 210 10.79 -12.63 -25.24
CA VAL A 210 11.55 -13.48 -24.31
C VAL A 210 13.03 -13.52 -24.70
N ASP A 211 13.35 -13.51 -26.00
CA ASP A 211 14.74 -13.54 -26.47
C ASP A 211 15.49 -12.24 -26.14
N GLU A 212 14.86 -11.07 -26.30
CA GLU A 212 15.44 -9.79 -25.87
C GLU A 212 15.75 -9.79 -24.37
N LEU A 213 14.83 -10.33 -23.56
CA LEU A 213 14.96 -10.38 -22.11
C LEU A 213 15.87 -11.50 -21.62
N SER A 214 16.16 -12.51 -22.45
CA SER A 214 16.96 -13.68 -22.05
C SER A 214 18.40 -13.33 -21.67
N SER A 215 18.90 -12.18 -22.13
CA SER A 215 20.24 -11.66 -21.82
C SER A 215 20.30 -10.88 -20.49
N VAL A 216 19.15 -10.56 -19.89
CA VAL A 216 19.05 -9.77 -18.66
C VAL A 216 19.42 -10.64 -17.46
N LYS A 217 20.40 -10.20 -16.68
CA LYS A 217 20.78 -10.85 -15.42
C LYS A 217 19.77 -10.52 -14.33
N ALA A 218 18.88 -11.45 -14.03
CA ALA A 218 17.89 -11.36 -12.97
C ALA A 218 17.84 -12.64 -12.13
N ASP A 219 17.24 -12.53 -10.94
CA ASP A 219 17.10 -13.61 -9.97
C ASP A 219 15.62 -14.03 -9.78
N ILE A 220 14.68 -13.21 -10.23
CA ILE A 220 13.23 -13.45 -10.13
C ILE A 220 12.48 -12.74 -11.26
N VAL A 221 11.36 -13.34 -11.69
CA VAL A 221 10.35 -12.67 -12.51
C VAL A 221 9.14 -12.32 -11.64
N VAL A 222 8.63 -11.09 -11.71
CA VAL A 222 7.46 -10.67 -10.93
C VAL A 222 6.34 -10.18 -11.83
N TYR A 223 5.13 -10.70 -11.63
CA TYR A 223 3.94 -10.32 -12.38
C TYR A 223 2.81 -9.84 -11.48
N ASP A 224 1.84 -9.13 -12.04
CA ASP A 224 0.64 -8.69 -11.30
C ASP A 224 -0.48 -9.73 -11.41
N GLN A 225 -1.07 -10.10 -10.29
CA GLN A 225 -2.23 -11.01 -10.24
C GLN A 225 -3.44 -10.46 -11.02
N GLY A 226 -3.55 -9.13 -11.15
CA GLY A 226 -4.67 -8.47 -11.82
C GLY A 226 -4.59 -8.44 -13.34
N THR A 227 -3.45 -8.80 -13.96
CA THR A 227 -3.27 -8.62 -15.41
C THR A 227 -3.95 -9.71 -16.26
N PRO A 228 -4.19 -9.45 -17.56
CA PRO A 228 -4.70 -10.46 -18.48
C PRO A 228 -3.78 -11.68 -18.59
N GLU A 229 -4.36 -12.84 -18.83
CA GLU A 229 -3.64 -14.12 -18.90
C GLU A 229 -2.54 -14.14 -19.97
N THR A 230 -2.72 -13.40 -21.06
CA THR A 230 -1.71 -13.25 -22.11
C THR A 230 -0.42 -12.63 -21.60
N LEU A 231 -0.51 -11.67 -20.68
CA LEU A 231 0.64 -10.97 -20.11
C LEU A 231 1.32 -11.84 -19.02
N LYS A 232 0.51 -12.49 -18.17
CA LYS A 232 1.00 -13.46 -17.17
C LYS A 232 1.78 -14.59 -17.82
N ASN A 233 1.26 -15.12 -18.93
CA ASN A 233 1.95 -16.15 -19.70
C ASN A 233 3.30 -15.69 -20.27
N ALA A 234 3.48 -14.40 -20.57
CA ALA A 234 4.78 -13.89 -20.97
C ALA A 234 5.78 -13.93 -19.80
N ALA A 235 5.35 -13.60 -18.58
CA ALA A 235 6.16 -13.73 -17.38
C ALA A 235 6.53 -15.19 -17.09
N PHE A 236 5.58 -16.13 -17.22
CA PHE A 236 5.84 -17.56 -17.03
C PHE A 236 6.82 -18.13 -18.06
N LYS A 237 6.64 -17.80 -19.34
CA LYS A 237 7.57 -18.23 -20.40
C LYS A 237 8.97 -17.68 -20.19
N LEU A 238 9.09 -16.43 -19.74
CA LEU A 238 10.39 -15.84 -19.41
C LEU A 238 11.05 -16.54 -18.22
N SER A 239 10.27 -16.80 -17.16
CA SER A 239 10.71 -17.55 -15.98
C SER A 239 11.22 -18.95 -16.37
N GLU A 240 10.46 -19.69 -17.18
CA GLU A 240 10.85 -21.01 -17.68
C GLU A 240 12.13 -20.94 -18.53
N ARG A 241 12.23 -19.96 -19.45
CA ARG A 241 13.40 -19.78 -20.31
C ARG A 241 14.67 -19.48 -19.52
N LEU A 242 14.56 -18.70 -18.45
CA LEU A 242 15.69 -18.28 -17.63
C LEU A 242 15.97 -19.23 -16.46
N GLY A 243 15.06 -20.16 -16.16
CA GLY A 243 15.13 -21.00 -14.96
C GLY A 243 15.08 -20.17 -13.66
N LEU A 244 14.25 -19.12 -13.64
CA LEU A 244 14.10 -18.23 -12.49
C LEU A 244 12.77 -18.46 -11.78
N PRO A 245 12.72 -18.31 -10.44
CA PRO A 245 11.46 -18.30 -9.72
C PRO A 245 10.56 -17.16 -10.20
N VAL A 246 9.26 -17.38 -10.10
CA VAL A 246 8.23 -16.38 -10.39
C VAL A 246 7.44 -16.05 -9.13
N ALA A 247 7.23 -14.76 -8.88
CA ALA A 247 6.33 -14.28 -7.83
C ALA A 247 5.20 -13.46 -8.42
N ASN A 248 4.05 -13.54 -7.78
CA ASN A 248 2.92 -12.69 -8.07
C ASN A 248 2.80 -11.58 -7.01
N ILE A 249 2.34 -10.40 -7.40
CA ILE A 249 1.92 -9.35 -6.46
C ILE A 249 0.54 -8.83 -6.86
N THR A 250 -0.12 -8.12 -5.95
CA THR A 250 -1.35 -7.39 -6.24
C THR A 250 -1.04 -5.90 -6.36
N VAL A 251 -1.31 -5.31 -7.52
CA VAL A 251 -1.07 -3.87 -7.80
C VAL A 251 -2.32 -3.04 -7.52
N LEU A 252 -3.48 -3.47 -8.01
CA LEU A 252 -4.78 -2.85 -7.77
C LEU A 252 -5.66 -3.79 -6.94
N TRP A 253 -6.34 -3.25 -5.92
CA TRP A 253 -7.24 -4.02 -5.07
C TRP A 253 -8.39 -3.17 -4.53
N VAL A 254 -9.43 -3.84 -4.07
CA VAL A 254 -10.53 -3.26 -3.30
C VAL A 254 -10.73 -4.05 -2.01
N ASP A 255 -11.41 -3.42 -1.05
CA ASP A 255 -11.93 -4.08 0.16
C ASP A 255 -10.87 -4.84 0.99
N LYS A 256 -9.62 -4.40 0.92
CA LYS A 256 -8.52 -4.88 1.77
C LYS A 256 -7.80 -3.70 2.41
N PRO A 257 -7.34 -3.82 3.67
CA PRO A 257 -6.39 -2.89 4.27
C PRO A 257 -5.09 -2.83 3.47
N TYR A 258 -4.46 -1.67 3.44
CA TYR A 258 -3.17 -1.46 2.79
C TYR A 258 -2.09 -2.34 3.40
N THR A 259 -2.00 -2.39 4.73
CA THR A 259 -0.95 -3.15 5.44
C THR A 259 -1.03 -4.65 5.17
N GLN A 260 -2.24 -5.17 4.95
CA GLN A 260 -2.46 -6.55 4.52
C GLN A 260 -1.86 -6.80 3.13
N VAL A 261 -2.18 -5.97 2.13
CA VAL A 261 -1.66 -6.14 0.75
C VAL A 261 -0.15 -5.95 0.70
N LEU A 262 0.39 -4.97 1.43
CA LEU A 262 1.83 -4.76 1.57
C LEU A 262 2.53 -6.03 2.09
N THR A 263 1.97 -6.64 3.13
CA THR A 263 2.49 -7.89 3.72
C THR A 263 2.34 -9.09 2.79
N GLU A 264 1.18 -9.24 2.14
CA GLU A 264 0.91 -10.32 1.17
C GLU A 264 1.91 -10.28 0.00
N ASN A 265 2.14 -9.09 -0.56
CA ASN A 265 3.10 -8.88 -1.64
C ASN A 265 4.53 -9.23 -1.21
N ALA A 266 4.99 -8.72 -0.05
CA ALA A 266 6.32 -9.03 0.48
C ALA A 266 6.52 -10.54 0.70
N LYS A 267 5.53 -11.21 1.32
CA LYS A 267 5.56 -12.66 1.57
C LYS A 267 5.61 -13.48 0.28
N SER A 268 4.84 -13.08 -0.74
CA SER A 268 4.83 -13.76 -2.04
C SER A 268 6.22 -13.76 -2.67
N VAL A 269 6.87 -12.59 -2.72
CA VAL A 269 8.20 -12.41 -3.31
C VAL A 269 9.27 -13.18 -2.52
N ILE A 270 9.27 -13.07 -1.20
CA ILE A 270 10.20 -13.81 -0.33
C ILE A 270 9.99 -15.33 -0.47
N SER A 271 8.74 -15.80 -0.55
CA SER A 271 8.44 -17.22 -0.69
C SER A 271 8.94 -17.79 -2.01
N ALA A 272 8.87 -17.03 -3.11
CA ALA A 272 9.34 -17.49 -4.42
C ALA A 272 10.86 -17.73 -4.42
N LEU A 273 11.63 -16.83 -3.81
CA LEU A 273 13.09 -16.93 -3.73
C LEU A 273 13.58 -18.00 -2.73
N THR A 274 12.79 -18.28 -1.70
CA THR A 274 13.14 -19.29 -0.68
C THR A 274 12.79 -20.71 -1.09
N LYS A 275 11.69 -20.93 -1.83
CA LYS A 275 11.27 -22.28 -2.28
C LYS A 275 12.24 -22.92 -3.27
N GLU A 276 12.90 -22.12 -4.12
CA GLU A 276 13.89 -22.65 -5.07
C GLU A 276 15.29 -22.78 -4.47
N ARG A 277 15.61 -22.01 -3.43
CA ARG A 277 16.71 -22.34 -2.53
C ARG A 277 16.28 -23.50 -1.62
N LYS A 278 16.13 -24.72 -2.16
CA LYS A 278 16.25 -25.91 -1.32
C LYS A 278 17.64 -25.86 -0.69
N ILE A 279 17.69 -25.35 0.53
CA ILE A 279 18.85 -25.45 1.39
C ILE A 279 19.12 -26.95 1.50
N VAL A 280 20.23 -27.42 0.92
CA VAL A 280 20.87 -28.64 1.40
C VAL A 280 21.33 -28.29 2.81
N VAL A 281 20.41 -28.40 3.77
CA VAL A 281 20.77 -28.33 5.18
C VAL A 281 21.57 -29.60 5.39
N ARG A 282 22.91 -29.48 5.34
CA ARG A 282 23.74 -30.38 6.13
C ARG A 282 23.25 -30.15 7.55
N GLU A 283 22.48 -31.12 8.08
CA GLU A 283 22.13 -31.14 9.50
C GLU A 283 23.42 -30.99 10.28
N THR A 284 23.64 -29.80 10.82
CA THR A 284 24.70 -29.55 11.78
C THR A 284 24.01 -29.39 13.12
N SER A 285 24.57 -30.06 14.12
CA SER A 285 24.07 -30.19 15.50
C SER A 285 23.68 -28.87 16.20
N TYR A 286 24.02 -27.72 15.61
CA TYR A 286 23.74 -26.39 16.16
C TYR A 286 22.26 -25.96 16.01
N GLY A 287 21.54 -26.41 14.98
CA GLY A 287 20.13 -26.01 14.76
C GLY A 287 19.19 -26.44 15.90
N TYR A 288 19.43 -27.60 16.50
CA TYR A 288 18.72 -28.06 17.69
C TYR A 288 19.02 -27.19 18.92
N GLN A 289 20.27 -26.75 19.10
CA GLN A 289 20.65 -25.94 20.25
C GLN A 289 19.98 -24.56 20.22
N TYR A 290 19.88 -23.91 19.07
CA TYR A 290 19.19 -22.62 18.94
C TYR A 290 17.67 -22.74 19.15
N SER A 291 17.07 -23.85 18.69
CA SER A 291 15.64 -24.11 18.87
C SER A 291 15.31 -24.33 20.35
N ILE A 292 16.15 -25.08 21.07
CA ILE A 292 16.02 -25.29 22.51
C ILE A 292 16.26 -23.97 23.27
N LEU A 293 17.26 -23.18 22.86
CA LEU A 293 17.54 -21.88 23.48
C LEU A 293 16.38 -20.90 23.32
N ALA A 294 15.79 -20.81 22.12
CA ALA A 294 14.61 -19.98 21.86
C ALA A 294 13.39 -20.42 22.70
N LEU A 295 13.20 -21.73 22.87
CA LEU A 295 12.15 -22.28 23.72
C LEU A 295 12.36 -21.95 25.20
N ILE A 296 13.59 -22.05 25.69
CA ILE A 296 13.96 -21.67 27.07
C ILE A 296 13.76 -20.17 27.28
N ILE A 297 14.20 -19.32 26.36
CA ILE A 297 14.00 -17.86 26.44
C ILE A 297 12.51 -17.53 26.45
N GLY A 298 11.72 -18.12 25.55
CA GLY A 298 10.27 -17.94 25.51
C GLY A 298 9.59 -18.35 26.82
N LEU A 299 10.03 -19.46 27.43
CA LEU A 299 9.51 -19.94 28.71
C LEU A 299 9.85 -18.98 29.86
N VAL A 300 11.10 -18.49 29.91
CA VAL A 300 11.57 -17.55 30.95
C VAL A 300 10.84 -16.22 30.83
N VAL A 301 10.70 -15.67 29.62
CA VAL A 301 9.96 -14.43 29.38
C VAL A 301 8.48 -14.60 29.74
N GLY A 302 7.85 -15.70 29.32
CA GLY A 302 6.45 -16.00 29.63
C GLY A 302 6.19 -16.12 31.14
N ILE A 303 7.09 -16.79 31.88
CA ILE A 303 7.00 -16.89 33.35
C ILE A 303 7.20 -15.52 33.99
N SER A 304 8.18 -14.74 33.52
CA SER A 304 8.49 -13.41 34.08
C SER A 304 7.31 -12.45 33.91
N VAL A 305 6.72 -12.41 32.71
CA VAL A 305 5.51 -11.63 32.40
C VAL A 305 4.32 -12.13 33.22
N GLY A 306 4.12 -13.44 33.32
CA GLY A 306 3.05 -14.03 34.12
C GLY A 306 3.15 -13.70 35.62
N VAL A 307 4.36 -13.67 36.18
CA VAL A 307 4.62 -13.29 37.58
C VAL A 307 4.37 -11.79 37.82
N VAL A 308 4.76 -10.93 36.87
CA VAL A 308 4.49 -9.49 36.93
C VAL A 308 2.99 -9.22 36.86
N LEU A 309 2.28 -9.86 35.93
CA LEU A 309 0.83 -9.74 35.79
C LEU A 309 0.07 -10.26 37.02
N ARG A 310 0.58 -11.30 37.71
CA ARG A 310 0.00 -11.79 38.98
C ARG A 310 0.23 -10.88 40.18
N ARG A 311 1.22 -9.99 40.14
CA ARG A 311 1.59 -9.09 41.24
C ARG A 311 0.99 -7.69 41.12
N CYS A 312 0.30 -7.37 40.04
CA CYS A 312 -0.52 -6.16 39.96
C CYS A 312 -1.87 -6.42 40.65
N PRO A 313 -2.17 -5.81 41.82
CA PRO A 313 -3.54 -5.76 42.29
C PRO A 313 -4.35 -4.94 41.27
N VAL A 314 -5.43 -5.54 40.77
CA VAL A 314 -6.45 -4.81 40.02
C VAL A 314 -6.98 -3.72 40.94
N LEU A 315 -6.62 -2.47 40.65
CA LEU A 315 -7.21 -1.24 41.19
C LEU A 315 -8.03 -0.60 40.07
#